data_AF-A0A2W0AZI5-F1
#
_entry.id   AF-A0A2W0AZI5-F1
#
_cell.length_a   1.000
_cell.length_b   1.000
_cell.length_c   1.000
_cell.angle_alpha   90.00
_cell.angle_beta   90.00
_cell.angle_gamma   90.00
#
_symmetry.space_group_name_H-M   'P 1'
#
loop_
_entity.id
_entity.type
_entity.pdbx_description
1 polymer ?
#
loop_
_entity_poly.entity_id
_entity_poly.type
_entity_poly.pdbx_seq_one_letter_code
_entity_poly.pdbx_strand_id
1 'polypeptide(L)' 'IAFEPVIDTPHGMTQAEVRIMYIWLDSDPQPTPVLTLVRMGRGKMMGVDHNRNLEWVGGSAGLWID' A
#
# COMPACT_ATOMS: atom_id res chain seq x y z
N ILE A 1 -6.85 -0.58 14.62
CA ILE A 1 -5.74 0.20 14.05
C ILE A 1 -6.36 1.34 13.25
N ALA A 2 -5.95 2.58 13.49
CA ALA A 2 -6.42 3.76 12.75
C ALA A 2 -5.33 4.16 11.74
N PHE A 3 -5.72 4.39 10.49
CA PHE A 3 -4.82 4.88 9.44
C PHE A 3 -4.88 6.41 9.40
N GLU A 4 -3.73 7.06 9.49
CA GLU A 4 -3.65 8.52 9.38
C GLU A 4 -3.61 8.93 7.90
N PRO A 5 -4.47 9.85 7.44
CA PRO A 5 -4.43 10.36 6.08
C PRO A 5 -3.29 11.38 5.94
N VAL A 6 -2.15 10.95 5.41
CA VAL A 6 -0.91 11.75 5.37
C VAL A 6 -0.51 12.21 3.96
N ILE A 7 -1.18 11.73 2.92
CA ILE A 7 -0.88 12.09 1.53
C ILE A 7 -1.92 13.10 1.04
N ASP A 8 -1.48 14.30 0.67
CA ASP A 8 -2.34 15.30 0.05
C ASP A 8 -2.62 14.94 -1.42
N THR A 9 -3.86 15.16 -1.85
CA THR A 9 -4.32 14.87 -3.22
C THR A 9 -5.38 15.89 -3.63
N PRO A 10 -5.69 16.03 -4.93
CA PRO A 10 -6.75 16.93 -5.41
C PRO A 10 -8.15 16.68 -4.83
N HIS A 11 -8.40 15.52 -4.20
CA HIS A 11 -9.69 15.16 -3.59
C HIS A 11 -9.61 15.06 -2.05
N GLY A 12 -8.64 15.76 -1.46
CA GLY A 12 -8.36 15.77 -0.01
C GLY A 12 -7.43 14.65 0.43
N MET A 13 -7.06 14.63 1.71
CA MET A 13 -6.04 13.71 2.24
C MET A 13 -6.43 12.22 2.07
N THR A 14 -5.48 11.38 1.70
CA THR A 14 -5.63 9.91 1.56
C THR A 14 -4.69 9.17 2.52
N GLN A 15 -5.08 7.95 2.91
CA GLN A 15 -4.29 7.07 3.76
C GLN A 15 -3.38 6.20 2.90
N ALA A 16 -2.26 5.77 3.46
CA ALA A 16 -1.32 4.85 2.82
C ALA A 16 -1.08 3.59 3.66
N GLU A 17 -0.97 2.45 2.99
CA GLU A 17 -0.51 1.18 3.54
C GLU A 17 0.68 0.70 2.70
N VAL A 18 1.80 0.40 3.35
CA VAL A 18 2.98 -0.17 2.70
C VAL A 18 3.03 -1.66 3.02
N ARG A 19 3.09 -2.49 1.97
CA ARG A 19 3.31 -3.94 2.07
C ARG A 19 4.62 -4.31 1.40
N ILE A 20 5.26 -5.34 1.91
CA ILE A 20 6.46 -5.91 1.30
C ILE A 20 6.15 -7.37 0.99
N MET A 21 6.24 -7.73 -0.29
CA MET A 21 6.18 -9.14 -0.70
C MET A 21 7.54 -9.76 -0.46
N TYR A 22 7.53 -10.92 0.21
CA TYR A 22 8.70 -11.76 0.37
C TYR A 22 8.50 -13.05 -0.42
N ILE A 23 9.58 -13.56 -0.98
CA ILE A 23 9.67 -14.92 -1.52
C ILE A 23 10.60 -15.70 -0.60
N TRP A 24 10.20 -16.92 -0.24
CA TRP A 24 11.03 -17.83 0.54
C TRP A 24 11.11 -19.16 -0.22
N LEU A 25 12.25 -19.41 -0.84
CA LEU A 25 12.53 -20.68 -1.50
C LEU A 25 13.08 -21.67 -0.48
N ASP A 26 12.87 -22.97 -0.70
CA ASP A 26 13.33 -24.02 0.22
C ASP A 26 14.86 -24.02 0.42
N SER A 27 15.61 -23.53 -0.57
CA SER A 27 17.07 -23.37 -0.51
C SER A 27 17.55 -22.21 0.35
N ASP A 28 16.66 -21.25 0.64
CA ASP A 28 17.05 -19.97 1.22
C ASP A 28 16.95 -20.03 2.75
N PRO A 29 17.98 -19.57 3.48
CA PRO A 29 17.96 -19.58 4.95
C PRO A 29 16.95 -18.58 5.54
N GLN A 30 16.44 -17.64 4.73
CA GLN A 30 15.46 -16.63 5.12
C GLN A 30 14.70 -16.09 3.89
N PRO A 31 13.49 -15.53 4.08
CA PRO A 31 12.75 -14.87 3.00
C PRO A 31 13.49 -13.65 2.42
N THR A 32 13.39 -13.47 1.10
CA THR A 32 13.92 -12.32 0.37
C THR A 32 12.80 -11.34 0.02
N PRO A 33 12.90 -10.04 0.36
CA PRO A 33 11.94 -9.04 -0.08
C PRO A 33 12.11 -8.79 -1.58
N VAL A 34 11.01 -8.78 -2.33
CA VAL A 34 11.06 -8.67 -3.80
C VAL A 34 10.19 -7.55 -4.36
N LEU A 35 9.23 -7.04 -3.60
CA LEU A 35 8.38 -5.95 -4.04
C LEU A 35 7.84 -5.15 -2.86
N THR A 36 8.11 -3.85 -2.85
CA THR A 36 7.36 -2.89 -2.04
C THR A 36 6.10 -2.50 -2.80
N LEU A 37 4.94 -2.65 -2.18
CA LEU A 37 3.64 -2.24 -2.70
C LEU A 37 3.08 -1.13 -1.81
N VAL A 38 2.78 0.01 -2.41
CA VAL A 38 2.06 1.10 -1.76
C VAL A 38 0.60 1.00 -2.16
N ARG A 39 -0.30 1.05 -1.19
CA ARG A 39 -1.75 1.09 -1.40
C ARG A 39 -2.31 2.37 -0.79
N MET A 40 -3.17 3.04 -1.54
CA MET A 40 -3.86 4.23 -1.11
C MET A 40 -5.36 3.98 -0.98
N GLY A 41 -5.97 4.57 0.03
CA GLY A 41 -7.40 4.49 0.23
C GLY A 41 -7.92 5.52 1.23
N ARG A 42 -9.24 5.66 1.25
CA ARG A 42 -9.94 6.67 2.06
C ARG A 42 -11.00 6.06 2.97
N GLY A 43 -11.32 4.79 2.76
CA GLY A 43 -12.22 4.04 3.63
C GLY A 43 -11.56 3.67 4.96
N LYS A 44 -12.37 3.20 5.92
CA LYS A 44 -11.89 2.76 7.25
C LYS A 44 -10.83 1.65 7.21
N MET A 45 -10.81 0.87 6.12
CA MET A 45 -9.85 -0.22 5.88
C MET A 45 -9.45 -0.26 4.39
N MET A 46 -8.26 -0.79 4.10
CA MET A 46 -7.79 -0.98 2.73
C MET A 46 -8.43 -2.21 2.07
N GLY A 47 -9.68 -2.06 1.63
CA GLY A 47 -10.46 -3.05 0.87
C GLY A 47 -11.13 -2.43 -0.36
N VAL A 48 -11.40 -3.25 -1.37
CA VAL A 48 -12.01 -2.79 -2.64
C VAL A 48 -13.39 -2.18 -2.39
N ASP A 49 -14.23 -2.84 -1.59
CA ASP A 49 -15.58 -2.36 -1.29
C ASP A 49 -15.58 -1.02 -0.53
N HIS A 50 -14.63 -0.83 0.37
CA HIS A 50 -14.49 0.40 1.16
C HIS A 50 -13.97 1.60 0.35
N ASN A 51 -13.37 1.34 -0.81
CA ASN A 51 -12.83 2.38 -1.69
C ASN A 51 -13.63 2.54 -2.98
N ARG A 52 -14.78 1.86 -3.11
CA ARG A 52 -15.63 1.93 -4.30
C ARG A 52 -16.13 3.36 -4.50
N ASN A 53 -16.03 3.86 -5.73
CA ASN A 53 -16.41 5.21 -6.15
C ASN A 53 -15.65 6.35 -5.45
N LEU A 54 -14.47 6.07 -4.89
CA LEU A 54 -13.57 7.08 -4.34
C LEU A 54 -12.42 7.35 -5.32
N GLU A 55 -11.97 8.59 -5.37
CA GLU A 55 -10.88 9.04 -6.25
C GLU A 55 -9.53 9.00 -5.51
N TRP A 56 -8.43 8.85 -6.24
CA TRP A 56 -7.07 8.75 -5.67
C TRP A 56 -6.92 7.61 -4.64
N VAL A 57 -7.54 6.47 -4.97
CA VAL A 57 -7.40 5.18 -4.28
C VAL A 57 -6.78 4.17 -5.25
N GLY A 58 -6.10 3.14 -4.74
CA GLY A 58 -5.48 2.12 -5.59
C GLY A 58 -4.19 1.57 -5.02
N GLY A 59 -3.31 1.07 -5.89
CA GLY A 59 -1.99 0.60 -5.48
C GLY A 59 -0.96 0.72 -6.59
N SER A 60 0.31 0.85 -6.21
CA SER A 60 1.46 0.97 -7.09
C SER A 60 2.70 0.33 -6.46
N ALA A 61 3.70 -0.01 -7.28
CA ALA A 61 5.02 -0.36 -6.77
C ALA A 61 5.62 0.85 -6.02
N GLY A 62 6.15 0.61 -4.83
CA GLY A 62 6.92 1.57 -4.07
C GLY A 62 8.34 1.62 -4.63
N LEU A 63 8.61 2.62 -5.47
CA LEU A 63 9.94 2.85 -6.03
C LEU A 63 10.78 3.63 -5.02
N TRP A 64 12.00 3.16 -4.79
CA TRP A 64 13.01 3.85 -4.01
C TRP A 64 14.23 4.05 -4.91
N ILE A 65 14.81 5.25 -4.87
CA ILE A 65 16.06 5.57 -5.56
C ILE A 65 17.07 5.89 -4.46
N ASP A 66 18.21 5.21 -4.51
CA ASP A 66 19.36 5.44 -3.62
C ASP A 66 20.05 6.78 -3.91
#